data_AF-A0A453K9G7-F1
#
_entry.id   AF-A0A453K9G7-F1
#
_cell.length_a   1.000
_cell.length_b   1.000
_cell.length_c   1.000
_cell.angle_alpha   90.00
_cell.angle_beta   90.00
_cell.angle_gamma   90.00
#
_symmetry.space_group_name_H-M   'P 1'
#
loop_
_entity.id
_entity.type
_entity.pdbx_description
1 polymer ?
#
loop_
_entity_poly.entity_id
_entity_poly.type
_entity_poly.pdbx_seq_one_letter_code
_entity_poly.pdbx_strand_id
1 'polypeptide(L)'
;RRWVTGDSVARFTVVLGGGIALEAAVMCDERHGHIREISLCAADAEGGGVSGQDGLAAVIAAMASARQRRGAEEASRQLYEEFAKGKRERKERRERREGIVDLCCSGVGAAAFLAFLVMLTFQ
;
A
#
# COMPACT_ATOMS: atom_id res chain seq x y z
N ARG A 1 -7.95 9.54 -4.95
CA ARG A 1 -8.99 9.97 -5.92
C ARG A 1 -10.31 10.03 -5.16
N ARG A 2 -11.01 11.17 -5.21
CA ARG A 2 -12.23 11.47 -4.43
C ARG A 2 -13.44 10.86 -5.14
N TRP A 3 -14.16 9.94 -4.50
CA TRP A 3 -15.36 9.31 -5.06
C TRP A 3 -16.51 9.54 -4.08
N VAL A 4 -17.40 10.46 -4.45
CA VAL A 4 -18.70 10.71 -3.82
C VAL A 4 -19.73 10.60 -4.93
N THR A 5 -19.90 9.37 -5.42
CA THR A 5 -20.94 8.97 -6.36
C THR A 5 -21.31 7.55 -5.93
N GLY A 6 -22.61 7.22 -5.91
CA GLY A 6 -23.18 5.97 -5.38
C GLY A 6 -22.80 4.70 -6.16
N ASP A 7 -21.51 4.52 -6.39
CA ASP A 7 -20.89 3.36 -6.98
C ASP A 7 -20.27 2.55 -5.83
N SER A 8 -20.63 1.26 -5.74
CA SER A 8 -20.03 0.37 -4.76
C SER A 8 -18.70 -0.16 -5.29
N VAL A 9 -17.63 -0.06 -4.50
CA VAL A 9 -16.28 -0.50 -4.90
C VAL A 9 -15.83 -1.66 -4.03
N ALA A 10 -15.71 -2.85 -4.64
CA ALA A 10 -15.09 -4.00 -4.00
C ALA A 10 -13.58 -4.01 -4.30
N ARG A 11 -12.75 -4.17 -3.27
CA ARG A 11 -11.29 -4.28 -3.41
C ARG A 11 -10.83 -5.65 -2.95
N PHE A 12 -10.07 -6.31 -3.82
CA PHE A 12 -9.44 -7.59 -3.56
C PHE A 12 -7.93 -7.42 -3.67
N THR A 13 -7.19 -8.02 -2.75
CA THR A 13 -5.72 -8.05 -2.80
C THR A 13 -5.27 -9.49 -2.75
N VAL A 14 -4.44 -9.88 -3.70
CA VAL A 14 -3.82 -11.21 -3.76
C VAL A 14 -2.31 -11.02 -3.70
N VAL A 15 -1.66 -11.68 -2.74
CA VAL A 15 -0.20 -11.69 -2.65
C VAL A 15 0.34 -12.79 -3.56
N LEU A 16 1.16 -12.40 -4.53
CA LEU A 16 1.84 -13.29 -5.45
C LEU A 16 3.26 -13.59 -4.93
N GLY A 17 3.88 -14.63 -5.50
CA GLY A 17 5.29 -14.91 -5.23
C GLY A 17 6.20 -13.73 -5.62
N GLY A 18 7.35 -13.60 -4.95
CA GLY A 18 8.31 -12.53 -5.22
C GLY A 18 8.00 -11.19 -4.54
N GLY A 19 7.06 -11.16 -3.59
CA GLY A 19 6.75 -9.94 -2.81
C GLY A 19 5.90 -8.92 -3.58
N ILE A 20 5.21 -9.36 -4.63
CA ILE A 20 4.31 -8.54 -5.44
C ILE A 20 2.87 -8.78 -4.99
N ALA A 21 2.14 -7.70 -4.74
CA ALA A 21 0.71 -7.73 -4.45
C ALA A 21 -0.07 -7.27 -5.70
N LEU A 22 -1.09 -8.06 -6.08
CA LEU A 22 -2.04 -7.68 -7.10
C LEU A 22 -3.32 -7.17 -6.43
N GLU A 23 -3.64 -5.91 -6.65
CA GLU A 23 -4.90 -5.30 -6.24
C GLU A 23 -5.88 -5.27 -7.40
N ALA A 24 -7.09 -5.78 -7.18
CA ALA A 24 -8.21 -5.65 -8.09
C ALA A 24 -9.28 -4.78 -7.43
N ALA A 25 -9.62 -3.66 -8.04
CA ALA A 25 -10.78 -2.87 -7.66
C ALA A 25 -11.88 -3.08 -8.71
N VAL A 26 -13.04 -3.52 -8.25
CA VAL A 26 -14.23 -3.78 -9.05
C VAL A 26 -15.26 -2.73 -8.68
N MET A 27 -15.65 -1.91 -9.65
CA MET A 27 -16.70 -0.93 -9.48
C MET A 27 -18.02 -1.51 -9.99
N CYS A 28 -19.03 -1.53 -9.14
CA CYS A 28 -20.36 -2.05 -9.45
C CYS A 28 -21.38 -0.91 -9.43
N ASP A 29 -22.26 -0.92 -10.44
CA ASP A 29 -23.44 -0.04 -10.50
C ASP A 29 -24.49 -0.55 -9.50
N GLU A 30 -24.87 0.28 -8.52
CA GLU A 30 -25.85 -0.08 -7.49
C GLU A 30 -27.26 -0.34 -8.06
N ARG A 31 -27.62 0.20 -9.23
CA ARG A 31 -28.97 0.02 -9.81
C ARG A 31 -29.17 -1.35 -10.44
N HIS A 32 -28.12 -1.97 -10.95
CA HIS A 32 -28.23 -3.20 -11.73
C HIS A 32 -27.32 -4.33 -11.23
N GLY A 33 -26.42 -4.05 -10.28
CA GLY A 33 -25.41 -5.00 -9.83
C GLY A 33 -24.38 -5.36 -10.91
N HIS A 34 -24.32 -4.60 -12.01
CA HIS A 34 -23.40 -4.85 -13.10
C HIS A 34 -22.02 -4.27 -12.80
N ILE A 35 -20.99 -5.01 -13.21
CA ILE A 35 -19.60 -4.56 -13.13
C ILE A 35 -19.39 -3.50 -14.21
N ARG A 36 -19.06 -2.28 -13.77
CA ARG A 36 -18.80 -1.14 -14.66
C ARG A 36 -17.34 -1.08 -15.07
N GLU A 37 -16.44 -1.33 -14.13
CA GLU A 37 -15.00 -1.25 -14.36
C GLU A 37 -14.27 -2.21 -13.43
N ILE A 38 -13.22 -2.84 -13.96
CA ILE A 38 -12.25 -3.61 -13.19
C ILE A 38 -10.90 -2.97 -13.43
N SER A 39 -10.29 -2.42 -12.37
CA SER A 39 -8.92 -1.92 -12.42
C SER A 39 -7.99 -2.89 -11.70
N LEU A 40 -6.91 -3.29 -12.36
CA LEU A 40 -5.87 -4.14 -11.79
C LEU A 40 -4.60 -3.31 -11.60
N CYS A 41 -4.02 -3.37 -10.40
CA CYS A 41 -2.76 -2.72 -10.06
C CYS A 41 -1.83 -3.74 -9.43
N ALA A 42 -0.65 -3.94 -10.01
CA ALA A 42 0.43 -4.65 -9.36
C ALA A 42 1.28 -3.65 -8.60
N ALA A 43 1.55 -3.94 -7.33
CA ALA A 43 2.42 -3.16 -6.47
C ALA A 43 3.44 -4.07 -5.79
N ASP A 44 4.59 -3.54 -5.44
CA ASP A 44 5.53 -4.23 -4.57
C ASP A 44 4.99 -4.27 -3.13
N ALA A 45 5.73 -4.95 -2.25
CA ALA A 45 5.40 -5.07 -0.84
C ALA A 45 5.27 -3.73 -0.08
N GLU A 46 5.86 -2.67 -0.62
CA GLU A 46 5.86 -1.31 -0.05
C GLU A 46 4.76 -0.42 -0.65
N GLY A 47 3.98 -0.93 -1.60
CA GLY A 47 2.97 -0.15 -2.33
C GLY A 47 3.56 0.70 -3.45
N GLY A 48 4.83 0.48 -3.81
CA GLY A 48 5.47 1.04 -5.00
C GLY A 48 4.94 0.37 -6.26
N GLY A 49 4.89 1.12 -7.37
CA GLY A 49 4.53 0.56 -8.67
C GLY A 49 5.61 -0.41 -9.13
N VAL A 50 5.21 -1.60 -9.59
CA VAL A 50 6.12 -2.55 -10.25
C VAL A 50 6.12 -2.33 -11.77
N SER A 51 7.21 -2.75 -12.42
CA SER A 51 7.27 -2.73 -13.88
C SER A 51 6.16 -3.61 -14.47
N GLY A 52 5.65 -3.23 -15.65
CA GLY A 52 4.62 -4.02 -16.32
C GLY A 52 5.07 -5.45 -16.65
N GLN A 53 6.36 -5.62 -16.94
CA GLN A 53 6.96 -6.92 -17.21
C GLN A 53 7.00 -7.80 -15.96
N ASP A 54 7.48 -7.27 -14.83
CA ASP A 54 7.59 -8.04 -13.58
C ASP A 54 6.22 -8.36 -13.00
N GLY A 55 5.28 -7.40 -13.07
CA GLY A 55 3.89 -7.62 -12.68
C GLY A 55 3.23 -8.72 -13.51
N LEU A 56 3.40 -8.69 -14.84
CA LEU A 56 2.86 -9.72 -15.73
C LEU A 56 3.50 -11.09 -15.49
N ALA A 57 4.82 -11.15 -15.29
CA ALA A 57 5.53 -12.39 -14.99
C ALA A 57 5.02 -13.03 -13.69
N ALA A 58 4.79 -12.23 -12.64
CA ALA A 58 4.24 -12.71 -11.38
C ALA A 58 2.81 -13.25 -11.54
N VAL A 59 1.96 -12.58 -12.32
CA VAL A 59 0.61 -13.07 -12.62
C VAL A 59 0.64 -14.38 -13.39
N ILE A 60 1.52 -14.52 -14.40
CA ILE A 60 1.70 -15.77 -15.15
C ILE A 60 2.15 -16.91 -14.23
N ALA A 61 3.14 -16.67 -13.37
CA ALA A 61 3.62 -17.66 -12.41
C ALA A 61 2.51 -18.08 -11.41
N ALA A 62 1.70 -17.13 -10.96
CA ALA A 62 0.56 -17.39 -10.09
C ALA A 62 -0.52 -18.24 -10.78
N MET A 63 -0.86 -17.93 -12.03
CA MET A 63 -1.83 -18.72 -12.80
C MET A 63 -1.32 -20.14 -13.10
N ALA A 64 -0.02 -20.29 -13.38
CA ALA A 64 0.60 -21.60 -13.60
C ALA A 64 0.57 -22.47 -12.33
N SER A 65 0.89 -21.89 -11.17
CA SER A 65 0.84 -22.61 -9.89
C SER A 65 -0.58 -22.92 -9.41
N ALA A 66 -1.56 -22.05 -9.71
CA ALA A 66 -2.97 -22.26 -9.35
C ALA A 66 -3.62 -23.47 -10.06
N ARG A 67 -3.22 -23.76 -11.31
CA ARG A 67 -3.71 -24.96 -12.03
C ARG A 67 -3.26 -26.28 -11.40
N GLN A 68 -2.27 -26.26 -10.52
CA GLN A 68 -1.66 -27.46 -9.95
C GLN A 68 -2.14 -27.78 -8.53
N ARG A 69 -2.96 -26.92 -7.91
CA ARG A 69 -3.22 -26.94 -6.46
C ARG A 69 -4.71 -26.94 -6.11
N ARG A 70 -5.34 -28.12 -6.11
CA ARG A 70 -6.53 -28.36 -5.27
C ARG A 70 -6.04 -28.51 -3.81
N GLY A 71 -6.44 -27.60 -2.91
CA GLY A 71 -6.14 -27.68 -1.47
C GLY A 71 -5.06 -26.73 -0.92
N ALA A 72 -4.69 -25.65 -1.63
CA ALA A 72 -3.59 -24.75 -1.24
C ALA A 72 -4.00 -23.48 -0.46
N GLU A 73 -5.20 -23.46 0.10
CA GLU A 73 -5.77 -22.30 0.78
C GLU A 73 -4.94 -21.91 2.03
N GLU A 74 -4.49 -22.90 2.81
CA GLU A 74 -3.64 -22.68 3.99
C GLU A 74 -2.27 -22.12 3.62
N ALA A 75 -1.66 -22.61 2.54
CA ALA A 75 -0.36 -22.09 2.07
C ALA A 75 -0.49 -20.64 1.56
N SER A 76 -1.59 -20.30 0.88
CA SER A 76 -1.85 -18.91 0.46
C SER A 76 -2.10 -18.00 1.65
N ARG A 77 -2.77 -18.50 2.70
CA ARG A 77 -3.03 -17.75 3.92
C ARG A 77 -1.73 -17.46 4.70
N GLN A 78 -0.82 -18.43 4.79
CA GLN A 78 0.49 -18.23 5.41
C GLN A 78 1.31 -17.16 4.69
N LEU A 79 1.36 -17.19 3.35
CA LEU A 79 2.03 -16.16 2.55
C LEU A 79 1.43 -14.77 2.78
N TYR A 80 0.10 -14.69 2.88
CA TYR A 80 -0.58 -13.44 3.20
C TYR A 80 -0.23 -12.93 4.60
N GLU A 81 -0.24 -13.81 5.61
CA GLU A 81 0.09 -13.44 7.00
C GLU A 81 1.54 -12.98 7.14
N GLU A 82 2.50 -13.64 6.48
CA GLU A 82 3.91 -13.23 6.42
C GLU A 82 4.07 -11.87 5.74
N PHE A 83 3.38 -11.67 4.60
CA PHE A 83 3.38 -10.40 3.89
C PHE A 83 2.78 -9.27 4.75
N ALA A 84 1.65 -9.53 5.40
CA ALA A 84 0.98 -8.57 6.27
C ALA A 84 1.84 -8.21 7.49
N LYS A 85 2.53 -9.19 8.08
CA LYS A 85 3.47 -8.97 9.19
C LYS A 85 4.67 -8.13 8.75
N GLY A 86 5.29 -8.47 7.62
CA GLY A 86 6.38 -7.68 7.04
C GLY A 86 5.95 -6.24 6.74
N LYS A 87 4.74 -6.04 6.19
CA LYS A 87 4.17 -4.72 5.93
C LYS A 87 3.99 -3.89 7.21
N ARG A 88 3.57 -4.51 8.31
CA ARG A 88 3.44 -3.84 9.62
C ARG A 88 4.79 -3.44 10.19
N GLU A 89 5.75 -4.37 10.24
CA GLU A 89 7.09 -4.10 10.78
C GLU A 89 7.81 -2.99 10.01
N ARG A 90 7.63 -2.94 8.68
CA ARG A 90 8.23 -1.90 7.83
C ARG A 90 7.51 -0.56 7.95
N LYS A 91 6.18 -0.57 8.04
CA LYS A 91 5.40 0.65 8.32
C LYS A 91 5.83 1.29 9.63
N GLU A 92 6.00 0.50 10.70
CA GLU A 92 6.48 1.01 11.99
C GLU A 92 7.92 1.55 11.91
N ARG A 93 8.82 0.88 11.19
CA ARG A 93 10.18 1.40 10.98
C ARG A 93 10.19 2.72 10.20
N ARG A 94 9.31 2.84 9.20
CA ARG A 94 9.19 4.05 8.39
C ARG A 94 8.60 5.20 9.19
N GLU A 95 7.53 4.95 9.94
CA GLU A 95 6.91 5.93 10.85
C GLU A 95 7.89 6.39 11.93
N ARG A 96 8.72 5.50 12.48
CA ARG A 96 9.79 5.89 13.41
C ARG A 96 10.80 6.84 12.77
N ARG A 97 11.21 6.57 11.52
CA ARG A 97 12.19 7.40 10.83
C ARG A 97 11.61 8.77 10.45
N GLU A 98 10.37 8.79 9.96
CA GLU A 98 9.65 10.03 9.65
C GLU A 98 9.40 10.85 10.92
N GLY A 99 9.01 10.22 12.04
CA GLY A 99 8.82 10.90 13.32
C GLY A 99 10.10 11.52 13.89
N ILE A 100 11.27 10.87 13.73
CA ILE A 100 12.55 11.46 14.14
C ILE A 100 12.88 12.70 13.30
N VAL A 101 12.65 12.64 11.98
CA VAL A 101 12.93 13.77 11.09
C VAL A 101 12.01 14.95 11.39
N ASP A 102 10.72 14.71 11.64
CA ASP A 102 9.75 15.74 11.98
C ASP A 102 10.08 16.44 13.31
N LEU A 103 10.51 15.68 14.32
CA LEU A 103 10.94 16.22 15.61
C LEU A 103 12.19 17.10 15.48
N CYS A 104 13.16 16.69 14.65
CA CYS A 104 14.34 17.51 14.38
C CYS A 104 13.98 18.81 13.64
N CYS A 105 13.15 18.74 12.58
CA CYS A 105 12.75 19.90 11.80
C CYS A 105 11.95 20.91 12.62
N SER A 106 10.96 20.45 13.37
CA SER A 106 10.16 21.30 14.26
C SER A 106 11.00 21.92 15.38
N GLY A 107 11.94 21.16 15.96
CA GLY A 107 12.88 21.65 16.97
C GLY A 107 13.78 22.78 16.46
N VAL A 108 14.38 22.63 15.28
CA VAL A 108 15.22 23.68 14.66
C VAL A 108 14.41 24.93 14.36
N GLY A 109 13.18 24.77 13.83
CA GLY A 109 12.28 25.90 13.55
C GLY A 109 11.89 26.66 14.81
N ALA A 110 11.52 25.95 15.88
CA ALA A 110 11.17 26.56 17.17
C ALA A 110 12.35 27.31 17.79
N ALA A 111 13.56 26.73 17.76
CA ALA A 111 14.76 27.37 18.27
C ALA A 111 15.10 28.66 17.50
N ALA A 112 15.01 28.64 16.17
CA ALA A 112 15.22 29.81 15.34
C ALA A 112 14.19 30.92 15.62
N PHE A 113 12.91 30.54 15.78
CA PHE A 113 11.84 31.49 16.09
C PHE A 113 12.01 32.13 17.47
N LEU A 114 12.36 31.34 18.49
CA LEU A 114 12.66 31.85 19.83
C LEU A 114 13.90 32.76 19.82
N ALA A 115 14.96 32.39 19.12
CA ALA A 115 16.15 33.23 18.98
C ALA A 115 15.82 34.58 18.31
N PHE A 116 14.96 34.56 17.29
CA PHE A 116 14.47 35.77 16.63
C PHE A 116 13.65 36.66 17.56
N LEU A 117 12.73 36.10 18.35
CA LEU A 117 11.96 36.85 19.34
C LEU A 117 12.85 37.48 20.41
N VAL A 118 13.83 36.71 20.93
CA VAL A 118 14.81 37.22 21.90
C VAL A 118 15.56 38.40 21.30
N MET A 119 16.11 38.27 20.08
CA MET A 119 16.76 39.37 19.37
C MET A 119 15.88 40.62 19.27
N LEU A 120 14.60 40.47 18.91
CA LEU A 120 13.67 41.62 18.81
C LEU A 120 13.34 42.26 20.17
N THR A 121 13.29 41.49 21.25
CA THR A 121 12.95 42.02 22.59
C THR A 121 14.12 42.68 23.31
N PHE A 122 15.36 42.36 22.93
CA PHE A 122 16.58 42.94 23.52
C PHE A 122 17.22 44.01 22.61
N GLN A 123 16.52 44.47 21.57
CA GLN A 123 16.80 45.70 20.82
C GLN A 123 15.97 46.86 21.37
#